data_AF-A0A352CC93-F1
#
_entry.id   AF-A0A352CC93-F1
#
_cell.length_a   1.000
_cell.length_b   1.000
_cell.length_c   1.000
_cell.angle_alpha   90.00
_cell.angle_beta   90.00
_cell.angle_gamma   90.00
#
_symmetry.space_group_name_H-M   'P 1'
#
loop_
_entity.id
_entity.type
_entity.pdbx_description
1 polymer ?
#
loop_
_entity_poly.entity_id
_entity_poly.type
_entity_poly.pdbx_seq_one_letter_code
_entity_poly.pdbx_strand_id
1 'polypeptide(L)'
;MRSMSPPSSKSTPKSKARAPSPPSRPLLRRARKAGPAPAVAPSRRPRSRAFRSRSTSSSWRPSVAETAAAVSITLWGVRGTFPAIGPEFSLYGGDTICIEIGFRGERLILDAGTGLKKLGAVMAREPVPRAAILLSHGHLDHVAGLQQFAPFWQAAAEIDLYIPALLGACQIAGIQAVLGPPFFPREAAVFPGKIAWRRFAEAD
;
A
#
# COMPACT_ATOMS: atom_id res chain seq x y z
N MET A 1 -55.54 39.00 -52.35
CA MET A 1 -54.33 38.18 -52.63
C MET A 1 -53.27 38.56 -51.60
N ARG A 2 -52.69 37.75 -50.73
CA ARG A 2 -52.81 36.34 -50.33
C ARG A 2 -52.42 36.31 -48.84
N SER A 3 -53.06 35.44 -48.07
CA SER A 3 -52.65 35.09 -46.70
C SER A 3 -51.27 34.44 -46.71
N MET A 4 -50.45 34.72 -45.69
CA MET A 4 -49.27 33.91 -45.38
C MET A 4 -49.36 33.44 -43.94
N SER A 5 -49.57 32.14 -43.81
CA SER A 5 -49.66 31.35 -42.58
C SER A 5 -48.29 31.28 -41.86
N PRO A 6 -48.27 31.03 -40.54
CA PRO A 6 -47.04 30.81 -39.79
C PRO A 6 -46.38 29.46 -40.15
N PRO A 7 -45.05 29.32 -39.96
CA PRO A 7 -44.33 28.10 -40.33
C PRO A 7 -44.66 26.92 -39.41
N SER A 8 -44.88 25.78 -40.07
CA SER A 8 -45.19 24.46 -39.50
C SER A 8 -44.03 23.88 -38.67
N SER A 9 -44.37 23.30 -37.52
CA SER A 9 -43.48 22.45 -36.72
C SER A 9 -42.98 21.26 -37.54
N LYS A 10 -41.66 21.13 -37.70
CA LYS A 10 -41.04 19.95 -38.30
C LYS A 10 -41.04 18.82 -37.27
N SER A 11 -41.81 17.78 -37.53
CA SER A 11 -41.81 16.53 -36.79
C SER A 11 -40.51 15.76 -37.00
N THR A 12 -39.83 15.41 -35.92
CA THR A 12 -38.70 14.47 -35.93
C THR A 12 -39.21 13.06 -36.28
N PRO A 13 -38.53 12.30 -37.16
CA PRO A 13 -38.95 10.94 -37.47
C PRO A 13 -38.75 10.04 -36.23
N LYS A 14 -39.82 9.38 -35.79
CA LYS A 14 -39.78 8.34 -34.76
C LYS A 14 -38.86 7.20 -35.23
N SER A 15 -37.78 6.96 -34.51
CA SER A 15 -36.92 5.79 -34.69
C SER A 15 -37.75 4.53 -34.42
N LYS A 16 -37.78 3.60 -35.37
CA LYS A 16 -38.38 2.28 -35.16
C LYS A 16 -37.48 1.52 -34.18
N ALA A 17 -37.97 1.29 -32.96
CA ALA A 17 -37.32 0.44 -31.99
C ALA A 17 -37.16 -0.98 -32.58
N ARG A 18 -35.91 -1.43 -32.70
CA ARG A 18 -35.57 -2.78 -33.14
C ARG A 18 -35.93 -3.75 -32.00
N ALA A 19 -36.72 -4.78 -32.29
CA ALA A 19 -37.09 -5.79 -31.31
C ALA A 19 -35.83 -6.48 -30.71
N PRO A 20 -35.82 -6.81 -29.41
CA PRO A 20 -34.70 -7.51 -28.80
C PRO A 20 -34.59 -8.93 -29.37
N SER A 21 -33.35 -9.38 -29.57
CA SER A 21 -33.03 -10.75 -30.02
C SER A 21 -33.47 -11.78 -28.97
N PRO A 22 -33.91 -12.99 -29.37
CA PRO A 22 -34.31 -14.01 -28.42
C PRO A 22 -33.11 -14.46 -27.56
N PRO A 23 -33.33 -14.87 -26.30
CA PRO A 23 -32.25 -15.35 -25.45
C PRO A 23 -31.64 -16.63 -26.04
N SER A 24 -30.32 -16.67 -26.10
CA SER A 24 -29.55 -17.85 -26.51
C SER A 24 -29.84 -19.03 -25.56
N ARG A 25 -30.28 -20.16 -26.13
CA ARG A 25 -30.48 -21.43 -25.41
C ARG A 25 -29.23 -21.80 -24.60
N PRO A 26 -29.35 -22.24 -23.34
CA PRO A 26 -28.21 -22.76 -22.61
C PRO A 26 -27.78 -24.10 -23.24
N LEU A 27 -26.52 -24.19 -23.66
CA LEU A 27 -25.88 -25.45 -24.02
C LEU A 27 -25.72 -26.29 -22.74
N LEU A 28 -26.70 -27.16 -22.48
CA LEU A 28 -26.55 -28.25 -21.51
C LEU A 28 -25.39 -29.14 -21.94
N ARG A 29 -24.19 -28.89 -21.40
CA ARG A 29 -23.06 -29.83 -21.47
C ARG A 29 -23.51 -31.12 -20.79
N ARG A 30 -23.72 -32.17 -21.58
CA ARG A 30 -23.83 -33.55 -21.08
C ARG A 30 -22.68 -33.81 -20.11
N ALA A 31 -23.01 -34.01 -18.83
CA ALA A 31 -22.06 -34.47 -17.84
C ALA A 31 -21.51 -35.82 -18.29
N ARG A 32 -20.21 -35.88 -18.59
CA ARG A 32 -19.51 -37.15 -18.75
C ARG A 32 -19.43 -37.79 -17.36
N LYS A 33 -19.94 -39.01 -17.20
CA LYS A 33 -19.73 -39.80 -15.97
C LYS A 33 -18.23 -39.88 -15.70
N ALA A 34 -17.80 -39.38 -14.54
CA ALA A 34 -16.44 -39.56 -14.05
C ALA A 34 -16.21 -41.04 -13.77
N GLY A 35 -15.19 -41.64 -14.38
CA GLY A 35 -14.68 -42.94 -13.98
C GLY A 35 -13.99 -42.85 -12.61
N PRO A 36 -13.79 -43.98 -11.91
CA PRO A 36 -13.14 -43.97 -10.60
C PRO A 36 -11.70 -43.46 -10.71
N ALA A 37 -11.32 -42.58 -9.78
CA ALA A 37 -9.96 -42.04 -9.68
C ALA A 37 -8.96 -43.17 -9.34
N PRO A 38 -7.74 -43.15 -9.89
CA PRO A 38 -6.71 -44.11 -9.50
C PRO A 38 -6.30 -43.88 -8.03
N ALA A 39 -6.09 -44.98 -7.31
CA ALA A 39 -5.65 -44.96 -5.92
C ALA A 39 -4.27 -44.30 -5.79
N VAL A 40 -4.20 -43.20 -5.04
CA VAL A 40 -2.96 -42.50 -4.73
C VAL A 40 -2.21 -43.29 -3.65
N ALA A 41 -1.01 -43.78 -3.99
CA ALA A 41 -0.12 -44.43 -3.03
C ALA A 41 0.29 -43.44 -1.90
N PRO A 42 0.41 -43.90 -0.64
CA PRO A 42 0.77 -43.00 0.46
C PRO A 42 2.19 -42.45 0.26
N SER A 43 2.30 -41.13 0.18
CA SER A 43 3.59 -40.44 0.14
C SER A 43 4.33 -40.67 1.46
N ARG A 44 5.54 -41.22 1.37
CA ARG A 44 6.45 -41.32 2.51
C ARG A 44 6.81 -39.90 2.94
N ARG A 45 6.27 -39.47 4.09
CA ARG A 45 6.66 -38.20 4.72
C ARG A 45 8.18 -38.19 4.94
N PRO A 46 8.93 -37.23 4.41
CA PRO A 46 10.30 -37.04 4.85
C PRO A 46 10.25 -36.60 6.32
N ARG A 47 11.01 -37.29 7.17
CA ARG A 47 11.22 -36.88 8.57
C ARG A 47 11.71 -35.43 8.56
N SER A 48 10.91 -34.51 9.09
CA SER A 48 11.32 -33.13 9.28
C SER A 48 12.51 -33.11 10.23
N ARG A 49 13.69 -32.86 9.67
CA ARG A 49 14.86 -32.49 10.46
C ARG A 49 14.48 -31.18 11.14
N ALA A 50 14.34 -31.21 12.47
CA ALA A 50 13.95 -30.06 13.26
C ALA A 50 14.86 -28.88 12.91
N PHE A 51 14.32 -27.91 12.17
CA PHE A 51 14.96 -26.64 11.92
C PHE A 51 14.93 -25.91 13.26
N ARG A 52 16.02 -26.03 14.03
CA ARG A 52 16.28 -25.14 15.16
C ARG A 52 16.38 -23.74 14.57
N SER A 53 15.29 -22.98 14.62
CA SER A 53 15.40 -21.53 14.51
C SER A 53 16.28 -21.11 15.68
N ARG A 54 17.50 -20.67 15.37
CA ARG A 54 18.23 -19.85 16.34
C ARG A 54 17.38 -18.60 16.48
N SER A 55 16.73 -18.46 17.63
CA SER A 55 16.20 -17.19 18.08
C SER A 55 17.39 -16.24 18.23
N THR A 56 17.75 -15.55 17.16
CA THR A 56 18.49 -14.30 17.32
C THR A 56 17.45 -13.30 17.77
N SER A 57 17.27 -13.23 19.10
CA SER A 57 16.78 -12.03 19.77
C SER A 57 17.73 -10.89 19.40
N SER A 58 17.52 -10.33 18.21
CA SER A 58 18.23 -9.15 17.74
C SER A 58 17.56 -7.95 18.39
N SER A 59 17.94 -7.67 19.63
CA SER A 59 17.87 -6.33 20.18
C SER A 59 18.75 -5.46 19.29
N TRP A 60 18.14 -4.76 18.35
CA TRP A 60 18.89 -3.81 17.52
C TRP A 60 19.43 -2.72 18.44
N ARG A 61 20.75 -2.72 18.63
CA ARG A 61 21.53 -1.67 19.26
C ARG A 61 22.64 -1.30 18.27
N PRO A 62 22.69 -0.08 17.73
CA PRO A 62 23.94 0.41 17.19
C PRO A 62 24.82 0.78 18.38
N SER A 63 25.87 -0.01 18.66
CA SER A 63 27.01 0.47 19.46
C SER A 63 27.96 1.18 18.50
N VAL A 64 27.61 2.40 18.11
CA VAL A 64 28.60 3.29 17.53
C VAL A 64 29.32 3.90 18.72
N ALA A 65 30.52 3.38 19.00
CA ALA A 65 31.41 4.02 19.96
C ALA A 65 31.60 5.48 19.52
N GLU A 66 31.03 6.37 20.32
CA GLU A 66 31.39 7.75 20.56
C GLU A 66 32.54 8.30 19.70
N THR A 67 32.21 8.90 18.54
CA THR A 67 33.08 9.85 17.83
C THR A 67 32.26 10.57 16.74
N ALA A 68 31.98 11.85 16.96
CA ALA A 68 31.09 12.71 16.16
C ALA A 68 29.64 12.19 16.02
N ALA A 69 28.67 13.07 15.81
CA ALA A 69 27.27 12.67 15.72
C ALA A 69 27.04 11.77 14.49
N ALA A 70 27.13 10.46 14.68
CA ALA A 70 27.03 9.49 13.59
C ALA A 70 25.62 9.53 12.99
N VAL A 71 25.54 9.71 11.67
CA VAL A 71 24.33 9.52 10.88
C VAL A 71 24.23 8.05 10.51
N SER A 72 23.10 7.40 10.77
CA SER A 72 22.80 6.06 10.27
C SER A 72 21.80 6.11 9.12
N ILE A 73 21.96 5.22 8.15
CA ILE A 73 21.02 5.06 7.04
C ILE A 73 20.66 3.57 6.96
N THR A 74 19.37 3.26 7.04
CA THR A 74 18.84 1.90 6.89
C THR A 74 17.88 1.85 5.70
N LEU A 75 18.11 0.92 4.78
CA LEU A 75 17.23 0.70 3.64
C LEU A 75 16.21 -0.40 3.98
N TRP A 76 14.96 -0.01 4.23
CA TRP A 76 13.86 -0.93 4.55
C TRP A 76 13.14 -1.46 3.31
N GLY A 77 13.26 -0.74 2.19
CA GLY A 77 12.85 -1.17 0.87
C GLY A 77 13.59 -0.38 -0.20
N VAL A 78 13.92 -1.05 -1.31
CA VAL A 78 14.76 -0.52 -2.39
C VAL A 78 14.19 -0.83 -3.78
N ARG A 79 13.01 -1.45 -3.85
CA ARG A 79 12.31 -1.74 -5.10
C ARG A 79 11.52 -0.51 -5.57
N GLY A 80 11.30 -0.42 -6.88
CA GLY A 80 10.41 0.56 -7.48
C GLY A 80 8.93 0.17 -7.34
N THR A 81 8.17 0.38 -8.43
CA THR A 81 6.69 0.44 -8.49
C THR A 81 5.91 -0.70 -7.83
N PHE A 82 6.46 -1.90 -7.69
CA PHE A 82 5.75 -3.02 -7.05
C PHE A 82 6.67 -3.87 -6.17
N PRO A 83 6.16 -4.33 -5.00
CA PRO A 83 6.88 -5.26 -4.17
C PRO A 83 6.99 -6.63 -4.87
N ALA A 84 7.97 -7.42 -4.48
CA ALA A 84 8.21 -8.75 -5.01
C ALA A 84 8.42 -9.75 -3.87
N ILE A 85 7.98 -10.99 -4.07
CA ILE A 85 8.12 -12.06 -3.08
C ILE A 85 8.68 -13.28 -3.80
N GLY A 86 9.71 -13.89 -3.22
CA GLY A 86 10.36 -15.06 -3.79
C GLY A 86 11.84 -15.15 -3.42
N PRO A 87 12.42 -16.37 -3.43
CA PRO A 87 13.84 -16.58 -3.14
C PRO A 87 14.78 -15.76 -4.04
N GLU A 88 14.38 -15.50 -5.28
CA GLU A 88 15.12 -14.69 -6.26
C GLU A 88 15.29 -13.22 -5.84
N PHE A 89 14.47 -12.71 -4.92
CA PHE A 89 14.56 -11.34 -4.40
C PHE A 89 15.30 -11.26 -3.05
N SER A 90 15.90 -12.36 -2.57
CA SER A 90 16.47 -12.40 -1.22
C SER A 90 17.72 -11.53 -1.03
N LEU A 91 18.46 -11.23 -2.11
CA LEU A 91 19.71 -10.48 -2.00
C LEU A 91 19.47 -9.01 -1.61
N TYR A 92 18.51 -8.35 -2.25
CA TYR A 92 18.21 -6.92 -2.04
C TYR A 92 16.86 -6.69 -1.34
N GLY A 93 16.03 -7.72 -1.21
CA GLY A 93 14.69 -7.62 -0.67
C GLY A 93 13.63 -7.30 -1.71
N GLY A 94 12.38 -7.48 -1.28
CA GLY A 94 11.20 -7.35 -2.12
C GLY A 94 10.37 -6.10 -1.87
N ASP A 95 10.74 -5.26 -0.91
CA ASP A 95 9.92 -4.13 -0.47
C ASP A 95 10.17 -2.86 -1.29
N THR A 96 9.10 -2.10 -1.52
CA THR A 96 9.19 -0.78 -2.18
C THR A 96 9.79 0.26 -1.24
N ILE A 97 10.28 1.34 -1.84
CA ILE A 97 11.09 2.39 -1.23
C ILE A 97 10.67 2.79 0.20
N CYS A 98 11.61 2.68 1.13
CA CYS A 98 11.49 3.18 2.49
C CYS A 98 12.90 3.27 3.06
N ILE A 99 13.36 4.49 3.37
CA ILE A 99 14.70 4.74 3.90
C ILE A 99 14.56 5.38 5.28
N GLU A 100 15.23 4.82 6.28
CA GLU A 100 15.35 5.43 7.60
C GLU A 100 16.71 6.12 7.71
N ILE A 101 16.70 7.35 8.21
CA ILE A 101 17.88 8.12 8.57
C ILE A 101 17.79 8.42 10.06
N GLY A 102 18.76 7.92 10.82
CA GLY A 102 18.90 8.19 12.25
C GLY A 102 20.00 9.21 12.52
N PHE A 103 19.70 10.22 13.34
CA PHE A 103 20.71 11.20 13.74
C PHE A 103 20.35 11.82 15.09
N ARG A 104 21.27 11.78 16.06
CA ARG A 104 21.11 12.40 17.40
C ARG A 104 19.80 12.01 18.12
N GLY A 105 19.36 10.77 17.96
CA GLY A 105 18.10 10.28 18.55
C GLY A 105 16.84 10.68 17.79
N GLU A 106 16.97 11.46 16.71
CA GLU A 106 15.89 11.77 15.78
C GLU A 106 15.85 10.75 14.64
N ARG A 107 14.66 10.56 14.08
CA ARG A 107 14.39 9.63 12.98
C ARG A 107 13.66 10.35 11.84
N LEU A 108 14.29 10.36 10.67
CA LEU A 108 13.68 10.77 9.41
C LEU A 108 13.43 9.51 8.55
N ILE A 109 12.26 9.42 7.94
CA ILE A 109 11.88 8.35 7.04
C ILE A 109 11.60 8.98 5.68
N LEU A 110 12.32 8.54 4.64
CA LEU A 110 12.08 8.95 3.26
C LEU A 110 11.21 7.90 2.59
N ASP A 111 10.04 8.35 2.13
CA ASP A 111 8.97 7.55 1.56
C ASP A 111 8.41 6.44 2.47
N ALA A 112 7.15 6.11 2.23
CA ALA A 112 6.36 5.19 3.03
C ALA A 112 5.88 4.00 2.19
N GLY A 113 6.76 3.44 1.36
CA GLY A 113 6.51 2.22 0.60
C GLY A 113 6.37 0.98 1.50
N THR A 114 6.24 -0.21 0.91
CA THR A 114 5.95 -1.43 1.68
C THR A 114 7.01 -1.77 2.73
N GLY A 115 8.24 -1.29 2.55
CA GLY A 115 9.32 -1.41 3.54
C GLY A 115 8.97 -0.79 4.90
N LEU A 116 8.10 0.22 4.91
CA LEU A 116 7.65 0.89 6.13
C LEU A 116 6.98 -0.08 7.12
N LYS A 117 6.36 -1.16 6.64
CA LYS A 117 5.77 -2.20 7.50
C LYS A 117 6.81 -2.82 8.43
N LYS A 118 8.01 -3.13 7.91
CA LYS A 118 9.09 -3.75 8.69
C LYS A 118 9.69 -2.76 9.69
N LEU A 119 9.93 -1.53 9.24
CA LEU A 119 10.37 -0.45 10.12
C LEU A 119 9.35 -0.21 11.25
N GLY A 120 8.06 -0.09 10.92
CA GLY A 120 6.99 0.08 11.89
C GLY A 120 6.95 -1.03 12.95
N ALA A 121 7.21 -2.28 12.58
CA ALA A 121 7.27 -3.39 13.54
C ALA A 121 8.46 -3.30 14.51
N VAL A 122 9.58 -2.67 14.10
CA VAL A 122 10.70 -2.37 14.98
C VAL A 122 10.36 -1.19 15.89
N MET A 123 9.86 -0.09 15.30
CA MET A 123 9.45 1.11 16.02
C MET A 123 8.39 0.81 17.08
N ALA A 124 7.48 -0.13 16.83
CA ALA A 124 6.42 -0.47 17.76
C ALA A 124 6.91 -1.06 19.09
N ARG A 125 8.19 -1.44 19.19
CA ARG A 125 8.82 -1.91 20.42
C ARG A 125 9.42 -0.78 21.26
N GLU A 126 9.44 0.44 20.73
CA GLU A 126 9.93 1.63 21.42
C GLU A 126 8.88 2.15 22.41
N PRO A 127 9.28 2.71 23.56
CA PRO A 127 8.33 3.27 24.53
C PRO A 127 7.49 4.41 23.93
N VAL A 128 8.11 5.25 23.09
CA VAL A 128 7.48 6.38 22.40
C VAL A 128 7.99 6.35 20.95
N PRO A 129 7.28 5.68 20.03
CA PRO A 129 7.66 5.65 18.63
C PRO A 129 7.58 7.06 18.02
N ARG A 130 8.71 7.60 17.59
CA ARG A 130 8.80 8.96 17.03
C ARG A 130 9.49 8.95 15.67
N ALA A 131 8.92 9.66 14.69
CA ALA A 131 9.53 9.85 13.37
C ALA A 131 8.91 11.02 12.60
N ALA A 132 9.74 11.66 11.76
CA ALA A 132 9.27 12.46 10.64
C ALA A 132 9.28 11.60 9.37
N ILE A 133 8.15 11.49 8.68
CA ILE A 133 8.03 10.81 7.38
C ILE A 133 7.94 11.88 6.30
N LEU A 134 8.86 11.87 5.36
CA LEU A 134 8.90 12.76 4.21
C LEU A 134 8.52 11.97 2.96
N LEU A 135 7.36 12.28 2.38
CA LEU A 135 6.95 11.70 1.11
C LEU A 135 7.56 12.50 -0.04
N SER A 136 8.18 11.82 -0.99
CA SER A 136 8.65 12.46 -2.23
C SER A 136 7.48 12.83 -3.16
N HIS A 137 6.48 11.94 -3.28
CA HIS A 137 5.26 12.13 -4.06
C HIS A 137 4.18 11.10 -3.69
N GLY A 138 3.02 11.16 -4.35
CA GLY A 138 1.83 10.39 -3.99
C GLY A 138 1.58 9.09 -4.78
N HIS A 139 2.59 8.48 -5.41
CA HIS A 139 2.38 7.18 -6.06
C HIS A 139 2.22 6.07 -5.01
N LEU A 140 1.48 5.02 -5.38
CA LEU A 140 1.09 3.97 -4.44
C LEU A 140 2.30 3.27 -3.81
N ASP A 141 3.37 3.03 -4.56
CA ASP A 141 4.61 2.41 -4.07
C ASP A 141 5.39 3.26 -3.05
N HIS A 142 5.06 4.54 -2.92
CA HIS A 142 5.61 5.47 -1.93
C HIS A 142 4.71 5.65 -0.70
N VAL A 143 3.47 5.14 -0.71
CA VAL A 143 2.50 5.35 0.39
C VAL A 143 1.81 4.07 0.86
N ALA A 144 1.96 2.95 0.15
CA ALA A 144 1.29 1.68 0.47
C ALA A 144 1.65 1.15 1.87
N GLY A 145 2.85 1.46 2.37
CA GLY A 145 3.28 1.06 3.70
C GLY A 145 2.53 1.74 4.84
N LEU A 146 1.93 2.92 4.60
CA LEU A 146 1.18 3.66 5.63
C LEU A 146 0.02 2.82 6.19
N GLN A 147 -0.60 1.97 5.36
CA GLN A 147 -1.70 1.06 5.75
C GLN A 147 -1.29 0.00 6.78
N GLN A 148 0.00 -0.27 6.91
CA GLN A 148 0.56 -1.32 7.77
C GLN A 148 1.58 -0.76 8.76
N PHE A 149 1.59 0.56 8.95
CA PHE A 149 2.51 1.21 9.86
C PHE A 149 2.03 1.07 11.31
N ALA A 150 2.60 0.12 12.04
CA ALA A 150 2.19 -0.23 13.40
C ALA A 150 2.13 0.96 14.38
N PRO A 151 3.04 1.97 14.33
CA PRO A 151 2.98 3.13 15.22
C PRO A 151 1.67 3.93 15.15
N PHE A 152 0.93 3.94 14.03
CA PHE A 152 -0.38 4.59 13.96
C PHE A 152 -1.39 4.02 14.97
N TRP A 153 -1.18 2.77 15.43
CA TRP A 153 -2.04 2.08 16.39
C TRP A 153 -1.57 2.22 17.84
N GLN A 154 -0.56 3.04 18.12
CA GLN A 154 -0.02 3.24 19.46
C GLN A 154 -0.30 4.67 19.90
N ALA A 155 -1.08 4.84 20.97
CA ALA A 155 -1.44 6.17 21.50
C ALA A 155 -0.23 7.04 21.90
N ALA A 156 0.89 6.39 22.23
CA ALA A 156 2.15 7.05 22.56
C ALA A 156 2.93 7.52 21.32
N ALA A 157 2.58 7.09 20.11
CA ALA A 157 3.35 7.42 18.92
C ALA A 157 3.19 8.90 18.51
N GLU A 158 4.29 9.49 18.06
CA GLU A 158 4.40 10.86 17.60
C GLU A 158 4.97 10.89 16.18
N ILE A 159 4.09 11.05 15.19
CA ILE A 159 4.46 10.95 13.78
C ILE A 159 4.12 12.26 13.06
N ASP A 160 5.13 12.90 12.48
CA ASP A 160 4.93 14.00 11.54
C ASP A 160 5.00 13.46 10.11
N LEU A 161 3.92 13.60 9.33
CA LEU A 161 3.86 13.21 7.92
C LEU A 161 3.96 14.46 7.03
N TYR A 162 5.11 14.64 6.39
CA TYR A 162 5.42 15.76 5.50
C TYR A 162 5.12 15.40 4.05
N ILE A 163 4.34 16.26 3.40
CA ILE A 163 3.88 16.14 2.02
C ILE A 163 4.37 17.34 1.20
N PRO A 164 4.85 17.15 -0.04
CA PRO A 164 5.32 18.26 -0.86
C PRO A 164 4.21 19.29 -1.11
N ALA A 165 4.54 20.58 -1.01
CA ALA A 165 3.62 21.68 -1.27
C ALA A 165 3.17 21.70 -2.75
N LEU A 166 3.97 21.14 -3.66
CA LEU A 166 3.60 21.03 -5.07
C LEU A 166 2.45 20.06 -5.33
N LEU A 167 2.15 19.13 -4.41
CA LEU A 167 1.07 18.18 -4.62
C LEU A 167 -0.28 18.90 -4.65
N GLY A 168 -1.05 18.63 -5.71
CA GLY A 168 -2.39 19.15 -5.86
C GLY A 168 -3.37 18.49 -4.88
N ALA A 169 -4.54 19.12 -4.68
CA ALA A 169 -5.57 18.61 -3.77
C ALA A 169 -5.99 17.17 -4.08
N CYS A 170 -6.07 16.79 -5.36
CA CYS A 170 -6.41 15.42 -5.78
C CYS A 170 -5.35 14.40 -5.33
N GLN A 171 -4.06 14.74 -5.41
CA GLN A 171 -2.98 13.86 -4.98
C GLN A 171 -2.98 13.69 -3.45
N ILE A 172 -3.19 14.78 -2.71
CA ILE A 172 -3.32 14.75 -1.24
C ILE A 172 -4.51 13.87 -0.82
N ALA A 173 -5.67 14.07 -1.45
CA ALA A 173 -6.85 13.25 -1.20
C ALA A 173 -6.59 11.77 -1.53
N GLY A 174 -5.83 11.48 -2.58
CA GLY A 174 -5.39 10.12 -2.92
C GLY A 174 -4.56 9.47 -1.81
N ILE A 175 -3.58 10.19 -1.26
CA ILE A 175 -2.75 9.70 -0.14
C ILE A 175 -3.61 9.43 1.10
N GLN A 176 -4.53 10.33 1.42
CA GLN A 176 -5.46 10.16 2.54
C GLN A 176 -6.40 8.97 2.32
N ALA A 177 -6.88 8.77 1.09
CA ALA A 177 -7.79 7.67 0.75
C ALA A 177 -7.15 6.29 0.92
N VAL A 178 -5.83 6.17 0.76
CA VAL A 178 -5.09 4.91 1.02
C VAL A 178 -5.26 4.46 2.48
N LEU A 179 -5.48 5.40 3.41
CA LEU A 179 -5.69 5.14 4.84
C LEU A 179 -7.17 5.00 5.23
N GLY A 180 -8.09 4.90 4.27
CA GLY A 180 -9.53 4.77 4.51
C GLY A 180 -10.21 3.82 3.53
N PRO A 181 -11.52 3.53 3.73
CA PRO A 181 -12.30 2.79 2.74
C PRO A 181 -12.28 3.52 1.37
N PRO A 182 -12.21 2.79 0.24
CA PRO A 182 -12.25 1.33 0.10
C PRO A 182 -10.88 0.63 0.23
N PHE A 183 -9.77 1.36 0.35
CA PHE A 183 -8.43 0.78 0.30
C PHE A 183 -7.95 0.22 1.63
N PHE A 184 -8.51 0.70 2.74
CA PHE A 184 -8.24 0.23 4.09
C PHE A 184 -9.56 0.01 4.85
N PRO A 185 -9.72 -1.07 5.65
CA PRO A 185 -11.01 -1.44 6.24
C PRO A 185 -11.52 -0.49 7.34
N ARG A 186 -10.74 0.54 7.71
CA ARG A 186 -11.07 1.52 8.75
C ARG A 186 -10.67 2.91 8.27
N GLU A 187 -11.30 3.94 8.81
CA GLU A 187 -10.91 5.32 8.51
C GLU A 187 -9.61 5.70 9.22
N ALA A 188 -8.82 6.57 8.58
CA ALA A 188 -7.60 7.13 9.15
C ALA A 188 -7.85 7.88 10.48
N ALA A 189 -9.05 8.44 10.64
CA ALA A 189 -9.47 9.14 11.85
C ALA A 189 -9.53 8.25 13.11
N VAL A 190 -9.43 6.93 12.94
CA VAL A 190 -9.45 5.95 14.05
C VAL A 190 -8.05 5.73 14.65
N PHE A 191 -6.98 6.23 14.03
CA PHE A 191 -5.63 6.02 14.54
C PHE A 191 -5.43 6.72 15.89
N PRO A 192 -5.10 5.98 16.99
CA PRO A 192 -4.86 6.58 18.29
C PRO A 192 -3.54 7.36 18.39
N GLY A 193 -2.59 7.11 17.47
CA GLY A 193 -1.32 7.84 17.45
C GLY A 193 -1.49 9.30 17.07
N LYS A 194 -0.58 10.16 17.54
CA LYS A 194 -0.57 11.58 17.17
C LYS A 194 0.06 11.73 15.78
N ILE A 195 -0.77 11.93 14.76
CA ILE A 195 -0.33 12.06 13.37
C ILE A 195 -0.55 13.51 12.91
N ALA A 196 0.53 14.26 12.71
CA ALA A 196 0.47 15.62 12.20
C ALA A 196 0.77 15.63 10.69
N TRP A 197 -0.17 16.12 9.89
CA TRP A 197 0.00 16.30 8.45
C TRP A 197 0.60 17.67 8.18
N ARG A 198 1.76 17.70 7.53
CA ARG A 198 2.52 18.93 7.28
C ARG A 198 2.81 19.07 5.79
N ARG A 199 2.88 20.33 5.33
CA ARG A 199 3.34 20.64 3.98
C ARG A 199 4.74 21.22 4.05
N PHE A 200 5.59 20.89 3.10
CA PHE A 200 6.92 21.50 2.95
C PHE A 200 7.09 22.03 1.53
N ALA A 201 7.67 23.21 1.40
CA ALA A 201 8.10 23.75 0.12
C ALA A 201 9.57 23.39 -0.12
N GLU A 202 10.01 23.43 -1.38
CA GLU A 202 11.45 23.49 -1.67
C GLU A 202 12.02 24.76 -1.03
N ALA A 203 13.24 24.66 -0.49
CA ALA A 203 13.97 25.85 -0.10
C ALA A 203 14.47 26.54 -1.37
N ASP A 204 14.24 27.85 -1.46
CA ASP A 204 14.74 28.70 -2.55
C ASP A 204 16.27 28.63 -2.71
#